data_AF-A0A1T4TCK9-F1
#
_entry.id   AF-A0A1T4TCK9-F1
#
_cell.length_a   1.000
_cell.length_b   1.000
_cell.length_c   1.000
_cell.angle_alpha   90.00
_cell.angle_beta   90.00
_cell.angle_gamma   90.00
#
_symmetry.space_group_name_H-M   'P 1'
#
loop_
_entity.id
_entity.type
_entity.pdbx_description
1 polymer ?
#
loop_
_entity_poly.entity_id
_entity_poly.type
_entity_poly.pdbx_seq_one_letter_code
_entity_poly.pdbx_strand_id
1 'polypeptide(L)'
;MRYPKDFFELQLRFARRVAAIGGIAFERAILDYTNIYVRLGIGRGFDAGHPVWLDYVEGLRRGGDATDWTYRFYLRRPESEPPGTVARFGCFSYAVDQDGRVRLHFENRDTEPCSPLSAARVDIRREELRALLAHVEQTRPDVQQVSGVSWLYNLPAYRRLFPETYLASARIAGGRLRNMPLWGQFLDRHGTVRPAAAQTLHERLSRQTDLRDLAACFPLQPLAVTAPISDFRRFLGL
;
A
#
# COMPACT_ATOMS: atom_id res chain seq x y z
N MET A 1 -11.18 2.81 5.44
CA MET A 1 -11.44 1.37 5.34
C MET A 1 -10.94 0.62 6.57
N ARG A 2 -11.79 -0.21 7.19
CA ARG A 2 -11.33 -1.18 8.20
C ARG A 2 -10.84 -2.46 7.54
N TYR A 3 -9.70 -2.99 7.98
CA TYR A 3 -9.15 -4.24 7.47
C TYR A 3 -9.69 -5.45 8.24
N PRO A 4 -9.94 -6.59 7.57
CA PRO A 4 -10.45 -7.80 8.22
C PRO A 4 -9.37 -8.47 9.07
N LYS A 5 -9.79 -9.29 10.05
CA LYS A 5 -8.90 -10.07 10.92
C LYS A 5 -7.89 -10.91 10.12
N ASP A 6 -8.34 -11.55 9.05
CA ASP A 6 -7.53 -12.42 8.17
C ASP A 6 -6.36 -11.66 7.51
N PHE A 7 -6.50 -10.35 7.30
CA PHE A 7 -5.41 -9.53 6.76
C PHE A 7 -4.27 -9.36 7.76
N PHE A 8 -4.58 -9.28 9.06
CA PHE A 8 -3.57 -9.28 10.12
C PHE A 8 -2.99 -10.69 10.31
N GLU A 9 -3.82 -11.73 10.24
CA GLU A 9 -3.36 -13.11 10.30
C GLU A 9 -2.29 -13.41 9.25
N LEU A 10 -2.55 -13.02 8.00
CA LEU A 10 -1.62 -13.18 6.88
C LEU A 10 -0.25 -12.57 7.19
N GLN A 11 -0.23 -11.35 7.72
CA GLN A 11 0.99 -10.63 8.08
C GLN A 11 1.71 -11.25 9.28
N LEU A 12 0.98 -11.72 10.29
CA LEU A 12 1.57 -12.37 11.46
C LEU A 12 2.15 -13.74 11.09
N ARG A 13 1.49 -14.51 10.22
CA ARG A 13 2.04 -15.77 9.67
C ARG A 13 3.34 -15.50 8.90
N PHE A 14 3.38 -14.43 8.09
CA PHE A 14 4.59 -14.00 7.41
C PHE A 14 5.71 -13.65 8.41
N ALA A 15 5.41 -12.80 9.40
CA ALA A 15 6.37 -12.41 10.44
C ALA A 15 6.88 -13.60 11.26
N ARG A 16 6.05 -14.60 11.57
CA ARG A 16 6.49 -15.83 12.27
C ARG A 16 7.54 -16.59 11.45
N ARG A 17 7.32 -16.73 10.15
CA ARG A 17 8.28 -17.43 9.27
C ARG A 17 9.58 -16.63 9.12
N VAL A 18 9.48 -15.30 8.99
CA VAL A 18 10.66 -14.40 9.01
C VAL A 18 11.45 -14.53 10.31
N ALA A 19 10.77 -14.52 11.47
CA ALA A 19 11.38 -14.71 12.77
C ALA A 19 12.13 -16.04 12.86
N ALA A 20 11.49 -17.13 12.41
CA ALA A 20 12.08 -18.47 12.42
C ALA A 20 13.30 -18.61 11.50
N ILE A 21 13.24 -18.09 10.28
CA ILE A 21 14.37 -18.15 9.33
C ILE A 21 15.52 -17.23 9.79
N GLY A 22 15.18 -16.05 10.28
CA GLY A 22 16.15 -15.03 10.64
C GLY A 22 16.77 -15.18 12.03
N GLY A 23 16.21 -16.03 12.89
CA GLY A 23 16.60 -16.11 14.29
C GLY A 23 16.33 -14.81 15.07
N ILE A 24 15.32 -14.04 14.67
CA ILE A 24 14.96 -12.76 15.31
C ILE A 24 13.68 -12.89 16.14
N ALA A 25 13.50 -11.99 17.11
CA ALA A 25 12.28 -11.93 17.93
C ALA A 25 11.02 -11.69 17.06
N PHE A 26 9.89 -12.31 17.44
CA PHE A 26 8.65 -12.23 16.65
C PHE A 26 8.13 -10.81 16.52
N GLU A 27 8.14 -10.03 17.60
CA GLU A 27 7.79 -8.62 17.60
C GLU A 27 8.68 -7.80 16.68
N ARG A 28 9.98 -8.14 16.60
CA ARG A 28 10.91 -7.48 15.71
C ARG A 28 10.60 -7.80 14.25
N ALA A 29 10.25 -9.05 13.95
CA ALA A 29 9.81 -9.45 12.62
C ALA A 29 8.52 -8.72 12.20
N ILE A 30 7.57 -8.52 13.12
CA ILE A 30 6.36 -7.73 12.86
C ILE A 30 6.73 -6.29 12.52
N LEU A 31 7.56 -5.64 13.35
CA LEU A 31 7.97 -4.25 13.17
C LEU A 31 8.69 -4.04 11.83
N ASP A 32 9.63 -4.93 11.52
CA ASP A 32 10.58 -4.71 10.44
C ASP A 32 10.07 -5.18 9.08
N TYR A 33 9.18 -6.16 9.04
CA TYR A 33 8.82 -6.86 7.81
C TYR A 33 7.31 -6.88 7.50
N THR A 34 6.48 -6.18 8.27
CA THR A 34 5.04 -6.06 8.00
C THR A 34 4.57 -4.61 8.03
N ASN A 35 3.33 -4.36 7.59
CA ASN A 35 2.73 -3.02 7.68
C ASN A 35 1.97 -2.78 9.00
N ILE A 36 1.98 -3.73 9.94
CA ILE A 36 1.15 -3.69 11.16
C ILE A 36 1.38 -2.40 11.94
N TYR A 37 2.62 -1.97 12.16
CA TYR A 37 2.94 -0.69 12.84
C TYR A 37 2.14 0.50 12.29
N VAL A 38 2.08 0.61 10.95
CA VAL A 38 1.34 1.67 10.26
C VAL A 38 -0.17 1.47 10.39
N ARG A 39 -0.66 0.23 10.43
CA ARG A 39 -2.09 -0.08 10.62
C ARG A 39 -2.56 0.14 12.06
N LEU A 40 -1.67 0.08 13.03
CA LEU A 40 -1.97 0.47 14.42
C LEU A 40 -1.98 2.00 14.62
N GLY A 41 -1.81 2.79 13.55
CA GLY A 41 -1.90 4.25 13.60
C GLY A 41 -0.70 4.93 14.29
N ILE A 42 0.45 4.25 14.34
CA ILE A 42 1.66 4.73 15.03
C ILE A 42 2.56 5.60 14.10
N GLY A 43 2.13 5.80 12.86
CA GLY A 43 2.88 6.55 11.84
C GLY A 43 3.86 5.70 11.05
N ARG A 44 4.98 6.29 10.62
CA ARG A 44 5.97 5.67 9.72
C ARG A 44 7.41 5.68 10.24
N GLY A 45 7.59 6.00 11.53
CA GLY A 45 8.90 6.00 12.17
C GLY A 45 9.45 4.60 12.44
N PHE A 46 8.58 3.59 12.59
CA PHE A 46 8.96 2.22 12.99
C PHE A 46 9.84 2.22 14.24
N ASP A 47 9.46 3.05 15.21
CA ASP A 47 10.19 3.21 16.47
C ASP A 47 9.79 2.10 17.44
N ALA A 48 10.77 1.23 17.75
CA ALA A 48 10.59 0.14 18.71
C ALA A 48 10.35 0.63 20.15
N GLY A 49 10.71 1.88 20.46
CA GLY A 49 10.46 2.52 21.76
C GLY A 49 9.12 3.25 21.85
N HIS A 50 8.34 3.31 20.78
CA HIS A 50 7.10 4.07 20.78
C HIS A 50 6.10 3.50 21.80
N PRO A 51 5.49 4.31 22.70
CA PRO A 51 4.63 3.80 23.78
C PRO A 51 3.48 2.89 23.31
N VAL A 52 2.79 3.26 22.23
CA VAL A 52 1.73 2.43 21.62
C VAL A 52 2.27 1.11 21.08
N TRP A 53 3.49 1.10 20.54
CA TRP A 53 4.12 -0.13 20.05
C TRP A 53 4.50 -1.05 21.21
N LEU A 54 5.06 -0.49 22.28
CA LEU A 54 5.38 -1.24 23.49
C LEU A 54 4.13 -1.87 24.13
N ASP A 55 3.01 -1.15 24.22
CA ASP A 55 1.73 -1.68 24.71
C ASP A 55 1.21 -2.84 23.83
N TYR A 56 1.32 -2.69 22.51
CA TYR A 56 0.99 -3.77 21.57
C TYR A 56 1.86 -5.01 21.77
N VAL A 57 3.19 -4.84 21.92
CA VAL A 57 4.14 -5.94 22.14
C VAL A 57 3.92 -6.61 23.48
N GLU A 58 3.63 -5.85 24.52
CA GLU A 58 3.32 -6.39 25.85
C GLU A 58 2.11 -7.32 25.80
N GLY A 59 1.04 -6.93 25.11
CA GLY A 59 -0.10 -7.83 24.93
C GLY A 59 0.18 -9.06 24.05
N LEU A 60 1.14 -9.00 23.12
CA LEU A 60 1.61 -10.19 22.40
C LEU A 60 2.35 -11.16 23.33
N ARG A 61 3.12 -10.64 24.30
CA ARG A 61 3.94 -11.43 25.23
C ARG A 61 3.15 -12.10 26.34
N ARG A 62 2.01 -11.52 26.75
CA ARG A 62 1.12 -12.09 27.78
C ARG A 62 0.51 -13.46 27.42
N GLY A 63 0.73 -13.94 26.19
CA GLY A 63 0.24 -15.24 25.73
C GLY A 63 -1.20 -15.17 25.22
N GLY A 64 -1.54 -16.08 24.30
CA GLY A 64 -2.84 -16.13 23.62
C GLY A 64 -2.72 -16.08 22.10
N ASP A 65 -3.87 -15.96 21.42
CA ASP A 65 -3.88 -15.83 19.96
C ASP A 65 -3.42 -14.43 19.53
N ALA A 66 -2.21 -14.35 18.98
CA ALA A 66 -1.62 -13.13 18.47
C ALA A 66 -2.50 -12.45 17.40
N THR A 67 -3.21 -13.22 16.57
CA THR A 67 -4.10 -12.68 15.54
C THR A 67 -5.28 -11.97 16.19
N ASP A 68 -5.89 -12.61 17.18
CA ASP A 68 -7.01 -12.04 17.92
C ASP A 68 -6.61 -10.78 18.71
N TRP A 69 -5.48 -10.84 19.41
CA TRP A 69 -4.92 -9.68 20.09
C TRP A 69 -4.67 -8.52 19.13
N THR A 70 -3.98 -8.79 18.02
CA THR A 70 -3.63 -7.76 17.01
C THR A 70 -4.88 -7.12 16.44
N TYR A 71 -5.88 -7.92 16.10
CA TYR A 71 -7.13 -7.41 15.56
C TYR A 71 -7.89 -6.57 16.58
N ARG A 72 -8.02 -7.04 17.83
CA ARG A 72 -8.64 -6.25 18.91
C ARG A 72 -7.88 -4.95 19.18
N PHE A 73 -6.55 -4.98 19.18
CA PHE A 73 -5.73 -3.78 19.34
C PHE A 73 -5.99 -2.79 18.21
N TYR A 74 -5.96 -3.26 16.96
CA TYR A 74 -6.27 -2.48 15.77
C TYR A 74 -7.66 -1.82 15.84
N LEU A 75 -8.70 -2.55 16.26
CA LEU A 75 -10.07 -2.01 16.34
C LEU A 75 -10.23 -0.85 17.34
N ARG A 76 -9.32 -0.74 18.33
CA ARG A 76 -9.30 0.38 19.29
C ARG A 76 -8.57 1.62 18.76
N ARG A 77 -7.90 1.52 17.61
CA ARG A 77 -7.13 2.64 17.04
C ARG A 77 -8.03 3.54 16.19
N PRO A 78 -7.83 4.86 16.23
CA PRO A 78 -8.51 5.74 15.30
C PRO A 78 -8.09 5.42 13.87
N GLU A 79 -9.01 5.62 12.93
CA GLU A 79 -8.66 5.57 11.52
C GLU A 79 -7.75 6.76 11.18
N SER A 80 -6.64 6.50 10.50
CA SER A 80 -5.68 7.53 10.09
C SER A 80 -5.63 7.64 8.58
N GLU A 81 -5.81 8.84 8.05
CA GLU A 81 -5.52 9.12 6.64
C GLU A 81 -4.02 8.91 6.32
N PRO A 82 -3.67 8.65 5.05
CA PRO A 82 -2.28 8.69 4.64
C PRO A 82 -1.65 10.05 4.99
N PRO A 83 -0.51 10.07 5.69
CA PRO A 83 0.13 11.33 6.05
C PRO A 83 0.58 12.10 4.80
N GLY A 84 0.36 13.41 4.79
CA GLY A 84 0.78 14.32 3.73
C GLY A 84 -0.13 14.36 2.50
N THR A 85 -1.35 13.79 2.57
CA THR A 85 -2.35 14.00 1.53
C THR A 85 -2.70 15.49 1.43
N VAL A 86 -2.53 16.07 0.25
CA VAL A 86 -2.82 17.48 -0.04
C VAL A 86 -4.29 17.64 -0.44
N ALA A 87 -4.75 16.85 -1.41
CA ALA A 87 -6.14 16.85 -1.86
C ALA A 87 -6.53 15.49 -2.45
N ARG A 88 -7.84 15.29 -2.63
CA ARG A 88 -8.47 14.06 -3.12
C ARG A 88 -9.58 14.36 -4.11
N PHE A 89 -9.67 13.53 -5.14
CA PHE A 89 -10.61 13.58 -6.25
C PHE A 89 -11.09 12.15 -6.52
N GLY A 90 -12.25 11.79 -5.94
CA GLY A 90 -12.79 10.44 -5.99
C GLY A 90 -11.80 9.38 -5.47
N CYS A 91 -11.38 8.44 -6.32
CA CYS A 91 -10.44 7.38 -5.95
C CYS A 91 -8.97 7.82 -5.94
N PHE A 92 -8.67 9.00 -6.49
CA PHE A 92 -7.31 9.54 -6.55
C PHE A 92 -7.07 10.57 -5.46
N SER A 93 -5.86 10.57 -4.91
CA SER A 93 -5.35 11.65 -4.07
C SER A 93 -3.88 11.86 -4.37
N TYR A 94 -3.32 12.98 -3.92
CA TYR A 94 -1.88 13.18 -4.04
C TYR A 94 -1.24 13.72 -2.76
N ALA A 95 0.05 13.45 -2.65
CA ALA A 95 0.95 14.08 -1.71
C ALA A 95 2.09 14.74 -2.52
N VAL A 96 2.86 15.62 -1.88
CA VAL A 96 4.14 16.08 -2.45
C VAL A 96 5.25 15.24 -1.83
N ASP A 97 6.10 14.63 -2.67
CA ASP A 97 7.26 13.89 -2.18
C ASP A 97 8.45 14.82 -1.87
N GLN A 98 9.53 14.26 -1.33
CA GLN A 98 10.70 15.02 -0.91
C GLN A 98 11.41 15.72 -2.08
N ASP A 99 11.22 15.21 -3.30
CA ASP A 99 11.77 15.79 -4.53
C ASP A 99 10.82 16.86 -5.13
N GLY A 100 9.76 17.24 -4.41
CA GLY A 100 8.77 18.20 -4.87
C GLY A 100 7.81 17.67 -5.93
N ARG A 101 7.75 16.35 -6.16
CA ARG A 101 6.88 15.77 -7.19
C ARG A 101 5.48 15.50 -6.64
N VAL A 102 4.47 15.57 -7.52
CA VAL A 102 3.11 15.13 -7.20
C VAL A 102 3.07 13.61 -7.20
N ARG A 103 2.99 13.02 -6.00
CA ARG A 103 2.90 11.57 -5.83
C ARG A 103 1.45 11.13 -5.77
N LEU A 104 1.02 10.40 -6.79
CA LEU A 104 -0.34 9.86 -6.87
C LEU A 104 -0.55 8.70 -5.89
N HIS A 105 -1.75 8.67 -5.33
CA HIS A 105 -2.27 7.63 -4.46
C HIS A 105 -3.65 7.21 -4.98
N PHE A 106 -3.92 5.90 -4.95
CA PHE A 106 -5.21 5.34 -5.32
C PHE A 106 -5.80 4.55 -4.14
N GLU A 107 -7.05 4.81 -3.82
CA GLU A 107 -7.83 4.09 -2.82
C GLU A 107 -9.22 3.81 -3.41
N ASN A 108 -9.76 2.60 -3.21
CA ASN A 108 -11.15 2.35 -3.59
C ASN A 108 -12.09 3.12 -2.66
N ARG A 109 -12.62 4.24 -3.14
CA ARG A 109 -13.71 5.00 -2.51
C ARG A 109 -14.95 5.05 -3.39
N ASP A 110 -14.98 4.20 -4.41
CA ASP A 110 -16.10 4.10 -5.31
C ASP A 110 -17.27 3.43 -4.58
N THR A 111 -18.46 4.01 -4.71
CA THR A 111 -19.69 3.49 -4.12
C THR A 111 -20.41 2.51 -5.04
N GLU A 112 -19.96 2.39 -6.29
CA GLU A 112 -20.58 1.48 -7.25
C GLU A 112 -20.33 0.00 -6.93
N PRO A 113 -21.27 -0.89 -7.28
CA PRO A 113 -21.08 -2.34 -7.12
C PRO A 113 -19.95 -2.93 -7.98
N CYS A 114 -19.58 -2.24 -9.06
CA CYS A 114 -18.52 -2.67 -9.96
C CYS A 114 -17.13 -2.30 -9.44
N SER A 115 -16.08 -2.94 -9.98
CA SER A 115 -14.71 -2.57 -9.63
C SER A 115 -14.45 -1.10 -9.99
N PRO A 116 -13.73 -0.31 -9.14
CA PRO A 116 -13.34 1.06 -9.47
C PRO A 116 -12.37 1.11 -10.67
N LEU A 117 -11.77 -0.04 -11.01
CA LEU A 117 -10.92 -0.26 -12.18
C LEU A 117 -11.64 -1.09 -13.26
N SER A 118 -12.96 -1.19 -13.25
CA SER A 118 -13.71 -1.80 -14.35
C SER A 118 -13.73 -0.90 -15.58
N ALA A 119 -14.01 -1.47 -16.75
CA ALA A 119 -14.08 -0.71 -18.00
C ALA A 119 -15.12 0.43 -17.91
N ALA A 120 -16.26 0.17 -17.27
CA ALA A 120 -17.33 1.14 -17.06
C ALA A 120 -16.95 2.35 -16.19
N ARG A 121 -15.83 2.29 -15.46
CA ARG A 121 -15.38 3.38 -14.58
C ARG A 121 -14.19 4.16 -15.14
N VAL A 122 -13.69 3.83 -16.33
CA VAL A 122 -12.50 4.47 -16.90
C VAL A 122 -12.66 5.96 -17.06
N ASP A 123 -13.78 6.41 -17.63
CA ASP A 123 -13.99 7.83 -17.90
C ASP A 123 -14.08 8.64 -16.61
N ILE A 124 -14.74 8.10 -15.59
CA ILE A 124 -14.80 8.72 -14.25
C ILE A 124 -13.42 8.78 -13.61
N ARG A 125 -12.62 7.71 -13.70
CA ARG A 125 -11.23 7.72 -13.21
C ARG A 125 -10.35 8.75 -13.93
N ARG A 126 -10.56 8.96 -15.23
CA ARG A 126 -9.85 9.98 -16.01
C ARG A 126 -10.31 11.39 -15.61
N GLU A 127 -11.59 11.58 -15.35
CA GLU A 127 -12.11 12.86 -14.88
C GLU A 127 -11.57 13.24 -13.49
N GLU A 128 -11.49 12.27 -12.58
CA GLU A 128 -10.84 12.44 -11.28
C GLU A 128 -9.37 12.86 -11.43
N LEU A 129 -8.63 12.27 -12.37
CA LEU A 129 -7.25 12.66 -12.67
C LEU A 129 -7.18 14.07 -13.28
N ARG A 130 -8.12 14.46 -14.16
CA ARG A 130 -8.16 15.82 -14.72
C ARG A 130 -8.37 16.86 -13.63
N ALA A 131 -9.38 16.67 -12.79
CA ALA A 131 -9.66 17.56 -11.67
C ALA A 131 -8.47 17.66 -10.70
N LEU A 132 -7.78 16.55 -10.45
CA LEU A 132 -6.57 16.53 -9.64
C LEU A 132 -5.46 17.40 -10.25
N LEU A 133 -5.19 17.26 -11.55
CA LEU A 133 -4.12 18.02 -12.21
C LEU A 133 -4.46 19.51 -12.32
N ALA A 134 -5.72 19.85 -12.60
CA ALA A 134 -6.17 21.24 -12.58
C ALA A 134 -5.96 21.89 -11.19
N HIS A 135 -6.23 21.15 -10.11
CA HIS A 135 -5.94 21.63 -8.76
C HIS A 135 -4.43 21.78 -8.50
N VAL A 136 -3.61 20.82 -8.95
CA VAL A 136 -2.15 20.92 -8.84
C VAL A 136 -1.63 22.18 -9.53
N GLU A 137 -2.13 22.50 -10.72
CA GLU A 137 -1.71 23.70 -11.46
C GLU A 137 -2.02 25.00 -10.73
N GLN A 138 -3.21 25.08 -10.15
CA GLN A 138 -3.65 26.26 -9.42
C GLN A 138 -2.86 26.45 -8.12
N THR A 139 -2.54 25.35 -7.44
CA THR A 139 -1.97 25.39 -6.09
C THR A 139 -0.44 25.26 -6.06
N ARG A 140 0.14 24.66 -7.10
CA ARG A 140 1.56 24.25 -7.19
C ARG A 140 2.08 24.34 -8.64
N PRO A 141 2.10 25.54 -9.25
CA PRO A 141 2.52 25.72 -10.64
C PRO A 141 4.00 25.38 -10.89
N ASP A 142 4.80 25.29 -9.83
CA ASP A 142 6.21 24.89 -9.84
C ASP A 142 6.41 23.39 -10.13
N VAL A 143 5.40 22.55 -9.87
CA VAL A 143 5.54 21.10 -10.02
C VAL A 143 5.57 20.69 -11.49
N GLN A 144 6.64 20.00 -11.88
CA GLN A 144 6.84 19.53 -13.25
C GLN A 144 6.70 18.01 -13.42
N GLN A 145 6.61 17.26 -12.32
CA GLN A 145 6.70 15.80 -12.33
C GLN A 145 5.59 15.17 -11.51
N VAL A 146 5.05 14.08 -12.05
CA VAL A 146 4.11 13.19 -11.38
C VAL A 146 4.83 11.88 -11.09
N SER A 147 4.72 11.37 -9.86
CA SER A 147 5.30 10.11 -9.41
C SER A 147 4.23 9.20 -8.82
N GLY A 148 4.54 7.92 -8.65
CA GLY A 148 3.62 6.96 -8.05
C GLY A 148 4.31 5.68 -7.65
N VAL A 149 3.78 5.01 -6.60
CA VAL A 149 4.24 3.68 -6.20
C VAL A 149 3.06 2.79 -5.85
N SER A 150 2.86 1.73 -6.62
CA SER A 150 1.76 0.78 -6.38
C SER A 150 2.04 -0.59 -6.99
N TRP A 151 1.48 -1.64 -6.38
CA TRP A 151 1.38 -2.95 -7.02
C TRP A 151 0.37 -2.96 -8.17
N LEU A 152 -0.59 -2.03 -8.17
CA LEU A 152 -1.64 -1.93 -9.20
C LEU A 152 -1.06 -1.67 -10.60
N TYR A 153 0.15 -1.11 -10.71
CA TYR A 153 0.81 -0.94 -12.01
C TYR A 153 1.14 -2.26 -12.72
N ASN A 154 1.02 -3.41 -12.04
CA ASN A 154 1.09 -4.72 -12.69
C ASN A 154 -0.23 -5.11 -13.39
N LEU A 155 -1.33 -4.39 -13.14
CA LEU A 155 -2.66 -4.72 -13.67
C LEU A 155 -2.97 -3.91 -14.94
N PRO A 156 -3.34 -4.55 -16.07
CA PRO A 156 -3.76 -3.85 -17.28
C PRO A 156 -4.89 -2.84 -17.03
N ALA A 157 -5.82 -3.18 -16.13
CA ALA A 157 -6.96 -2.35 -15.78
C ALA A 157 -6.58 -1.01 -15.10
N TYR A 158 -5.47 -0.98 -14.36
CA TYR A 158 -4.95 0.25 -13.76
C TYR A 158 -4.06 1.02 -14.75
N ARG A 159 -3.21 0.30 -15.49
CA ARG A 159 -2.26 0.88 -16.46
C ARG A 159 -2.94 1.77 -17.50
N ARG A 160 -4.11 1.39 -18.02
CA ARG A 160 -4.85 2.17 -19.04
C ARG A 160 -5.30 3.58 -18.58
N LEU A 161 -5.17 3.91 -17.30
CA LEU A 161 -5.47 5.22 -16.73
C LEU A 161 -4.31 6.21 -16.84
N PHE A 162 -3.14 5.78 -17.34
CA PHE A 162 -1.92 6.58 -17.33
C PHE A 162 -1.27 6.70 -18.72
N PRO A 163 -0.50 7.77 -18.97
CA PRO A 163 0.31 7.92 -20.18
C PRO A 163 1.32 6.77 -20.33
N GLU A 164 1.64 6.41 -21.57
CA GLU A 164 2.63 5.36 -21.85
C GLU A 164 4.02 5.71 -21.30
N THR A 165 4.44 6.97 -21.37
CA THR A 165 5.73 7.44 -20.85
C THR A 165 5.86 7.20 -19.35
N TYR A 166 4.79 7.43 -18.59
CA TYR A 166 4.71 7.14 -17.17
C TYR A 166 4.85 5.65 -16.87
N LEU A 167 4.20 4.79 -17.66
CA LEU A 167 4.31 3.34 -17.49
C LEU A 167 5.68 2.79 -17.92
N ALA A 168 6.28 3.35 -18.98
CA ALA A 168 7.59 2.95 -19.47
C ALA A 168 8.72 3.24 -18.46
N SER A 169 8.52 4.22 -17.57
CA SER A 169 9.44 4.55 -16.48
C SER A 169 9.48 3.50 -15.35
N ALA A 170 8.60 2.49 -15.38
CA ALA A 170 8.41 1.56 -14.27
C ALA A 170 9.73 0.89 -13.84
N ARG A 171 9.99 0.94 -12.53
CA ARG A 171 11.08 0.24 -11.84
C ARG A 171 10.55 -0.47 -10.60
N ILE A 172 11.12 -1.61 -10.25
CA ILE A 172 10.75 -2.30 -9.01
C ILE A 172 11.10 -1.41 -7.82
N ALA A 173 10.11 -1.10 -7.00
CA ALA A 173 10.29 -0.37 -5.76
C ALA A 173 10.60 -1.37 -4.62
N GLY A 174 11.84 -1.84 -4.57
CA GLY A 174 12.31 -2.86 -3.63
C GLY A 174 12.18 -2.45 -2.15
N GLY A 175 12.29 -3.44 -1.25
CA GLY A 175 12.40 -3.19 0.20
C GLY A 175 11.13 -2.66 0.89
N ARG A 176 9.95 -2.77 0.27
CA ARG A 176 8.71 -2.15 0.77
C ARG A 176 7.83 -3.05 1.64
N LEU A 177 8.42 -4.01 2.34
CA LEU A 177 7.73 -4.95 3.26
C LEU A 177 6.93 -4.22 4.35
N ARG A 178 7.39 -3.04 4.76
CA ARG A 178 6.72 -2.19 5.74
C ARG A 178 5.53 -1.37 5.21
N ASN A 179 5.31 -1.37 3.90
CA ASN A 179 4.43 -0.42 3.23
C ASN A 179 3.22 -1.09 2.58
N MET A 180 2.09 -0.36 2.57
CA MET A 180 0.83 -0.82 1.98
C MET A 180 0.92 -1.27 0.51
N PRO A 181 1.73 -0.68 -0.39
CA PRO A 181 1.83 -1.14 -1.77
C PRO A 181 2.19 -2.62 -1.92
N LEU A 182 2.85 -3.23 -0.94
CA LEU A 182 3.14 -4.66 -1.03
C LEU A 182 1.99 -5.52 -0.50
N TRP A 183 1.30 -5.05 0.55
CA TRP A 183 0.22 -5.82 1.20
C TRP A 183 -1.16 -5.64 0.54
N GLY A 184 -1.39 -4.54 -0.17
CA GLY A 184 -2.70 -4.23 -0.77
C GLY A 184 -3.17 -5.27 -1.80
N GLN A 185 -2.24 -6.01 -2.41
CA GLN A 185 -2.55 -7.04 -3.40
C GLN A 185 -3.33 -8.23 -2.85
N PHE A 186 -3.33 -8.41 -1.52
CA PHE A 186 -4.09 -9.47 -0.86
C PHE A 186 -5.53 -9.08 -0.58
N LEU A 187 -5.92 -7.83 -0.79
CA LEU A 187 -7.29 -7.38 -0.57
C LEU A 187 -8.03 -7.32 -1.90
N ASP A 188 -9.27 -7.77 -1.91
CA ASP A 188 -10.19 -7.51 -3.00
C ASP A 188 -10.82 -6.11 -2.87
N ARG A 189 -11.71 -5.77 -3.80
CA ARG A 189 -12.39 -4.46 -3.81
C ARG A 189 -13.28 -4.22 -2.58
N HIS A 190 -13.71 -5.28 -1.89
CA HIS A 190 -14.54 -5.23 -0.69
C HIS A 190 -13.68 -5.19 0.59
N GLY A 191 -12.35 -5.24 0.46
CA GLY A 191 -11.42 -5.29 1.58
C GLY A 191 -11.27 -6.68 2.17
N THR A 192 -11.74 -7.73 1.49
CA THR A 192 -11.60 -9.13 1.93
C THR A 192 -10.30 -9.72 1.43
N VAL A 193 -9.69 -10.63 2.19
CA VAL A 193 -8.46 -11.31 1.76
C VAL A 193 -8.73 -12.23 0.56
N ARG A 194 -7.89 -12.13 -0.46
CA ARG A 194 -7.90 -12.96 -1.69
C ARG A 194 -7.20 -14.29 -1.40
N PRO A 195 -7.92 -15.43 -1.30
CA PRO A 195 -7.33 -16.69 -0.82
C PRO A 195 -6.17 -17.19 -1.69
N ALA A 196 -6.33 -17.15 -3.01
CA ALA A 196 -5.30 -17.60 -3.95
C ALA A 196 -3.99 -16.80 -3.83
N ALA A 197 -4.08 -15.48 -3.66
CA ALA A 197 -2.90 -14.64 -3.48
C ALA A 197 -2.20 -14.93 -2.15
N ALA A 198 -2.96 -15.07 -1.07
CA ALA A 198 -2.43 -15.42 0.25
C ALA A 198 -1.76 -16.81 0.24
N GLN A 199 -2.37 -17.79 -0.42
CA GLN A 199 -1.79 -19.13 -0.61
C GLN A 199 -0.46 -19.07 -1.37
N THR A 200 -0.40 -18.32 -2.48
CA THR A 200 0.86 -18.14 -3.22
C THR A 200 1.97 -17.54 -2.36
N LEU A 201 1.65 -16.54 -1.51
CA LEU A 201 2.63 -15.98 -0.57
C LEU A 201 3.14 -17.06 0.40
N HIS A 202 2.23 -17.84 0.99
CA HIS A 202 2.59 -18.90 1.93
C HIS A 202 3.46 -19.99 1.30
N GLU A 203 3.11 -20.45 0.09
CA GLU A 203 3.87 -21.46 -0.64
C GLU A 203 5.27 -20.98 -1.03
N ARG A 204 5.41 -19.71 -1.44
CA ARG A 204 6.73 -19.15 -1.75
C ARG A 204 7.58 -18.93 -0.49
N LEU A 205 6.95 -18.48 0.58
CA LEU A 205 7.63 -18.21 1.86
C LEU A 205 8.06 -19.49 2.58
N SER A 206 7.32 -20.60 2.45
CA SER A 206 7.70 -21.89 3.04
C SER A 206 9.00 -22.45 2.43
N ARG A 207 9.31 -22.09 1.18
CA ARG A 207 10.53 -22.48 0.46
C ARG A 207 11.73 -21.60 0.79
N GLN A 208 11.54 -20.47 1.47
CA GLN A 208 12.65 -19.59 1.84
C GLN A 208 13.46 -20.19 2.99
N THR A 209 14.78 -20.09 2.88
CA THR A 209 15.75 -20.56 3.89
C THR A 209 16.60 -19.44 4.47
N ASP A 210 16.53 -18.23 3.89
CA ASP A 210 17.16 -17.03 4.42
C ASP A 210 16.27 -15.79 4.21
N LEU A 211 16.71 -14.64 4.71
CA LEU A 211 15.93 -13.39 4.66
C LEU A 211 16.12 -12.59 3.36
N ARG A 212 16.95 -13.06 2.43
CA ARG A 212 17.15 -12.39 1.15
C ARG A 212 15.89 -12.54 0.31
N ASP A 213 15.60 -11.50 -0.46
CA ASP A 213 14.52 -11.51 -1.45
C ASP A 213 13.13 -11.91 -0.93
N LEU A 214 12.82 -11.71 0.36
CA LEU A 214 11.48 -11.93 0.91
C LEU A 214 10.39 -11.20 0.11
N ALA A 215 10.71 -10.05 -0.47
CA ALA A 215 9.81 -9.33 -1.37
C ALA A 215 9.37 -10.18 -2.57
N ALA A 216 10.23 -11.05 -3.12
CA ALA A 216 9.92 -11.94 -4.24
C ALA A 216 8.85 -13.00 -3.89
N CYS A 217 8.59 -13.25 -2.61
CA CYS A 217 7.49 -14.11 -2.19
C CYS A 217 6.11 -13.50 -2.52
N PHE A 218 6.03 -12.19 -2.72
CA PHE A 218 4.78 -11.51 -3.03
C PHE A 218 4.43 -11.68 -4.52
N PRO A 219 3.17 -12.00 -4.86
CA PRO A 219 2.75 -12.22 -6.24
C PRO A 219 3.10 -11.07 -7.19
N LEU A 220 2.92 -9.83 -6.75
CA LEU A 220 3.12 -8.61 -7.53
C LEU A 220 4.10 -7.68 -6.79
N GLN A 221 5.17 -7.28 -7.48
CA GLN A 221 6.12 -6.30 -6.95
C GLN A 221 5.57 -4.88 -7.12
N PRO A 222 5.67 -4.00 -6.10
CA PRO A 222 5.33 -2.60 -6.26
C PRO A 222 6.24 -1.97 -7.31
N LEU A 223 5.64 -1.22 -8.24
CA LEU A 223 6.39 -0.47 -9.24
C LEU A 223 6.39 1.01 -8.87
N ALA A 224 7.55 1.64 -8.96
CA ALA A 224 7.71 3.08 -8.95
C ALA A 224 7.71 3.60 -10.39
N VAL A 225 7.00 4.68 -10.63
CA VAL A 225 6.81 5.32 -11.94
C VAL A 225 6.90 6.83 -11.78
N THR A 226 7.37 7.49 -12.83
CA THR A 226 7.50 8.95 -12.90
C THR A 226 7.35 9.43 -14.34
N ALA A 227 6.78 10.62 -14.54
CA ALA A 227 6.76 11.30 -15.83
C ALA A 227 6.53 12.80 -15.64
N PRO A 228 6.85 13.62 -16.66
CA PRO A 228 6.42 15.00 -16.71
C PRO A 228 4.90 15.16 -16.56
N ILE A 229 4.46 16.20 -15.84
CA ILE A 229 3.04 16.53 -15.73
C ILE A 229 2.41 16.87 -17.10
N SER A 230 3.21 17.39 -18.02
CA SER A 230 2.80 17.67 -19.41
C SER A 230 2.37 16.42 -20.18
N ASP A 231 2.95 15.26 -19.91
CA ASP A 231 2.54 14.00 -20.54
C ASP A 231 1.16 13.55 -20.08
N PHE A 232 0.83 13.80 -18.81
CA PHE A 232 -0.50 13.56 -18.28
C PHE A 232 -1.54 14.49 -18.92
N ARG A 233 -1.22 15.77 -19.09
CA ARG A 233 -2.10 16.74 -19.77
C ARG A 233 -2.44 16.27 -21.18
N ARG A 234 -1.40 15.96 -21.97
CA ARG A 234 -1.56 15.44 -23.34
C ARG A 234 -2.42 14.18 -23.36
N PHE A 235 -2.18 13.24 -22.45
CA PHE A 235 -2.94 11.99 -22.37
C PHE A 235 -4.41 12.19 -21.99
N LEU A 236 -4.71 13.15 -21.11
CA LEU A 236 -6.06 13.42 -20.63
C LEU A 236 -6.84 14.41 -21.50
N GLY A 237 -6.17 15.08 -22.44
CA GLY A 237 -6.75 16.13 -23.29
C GLY A 237 -6.93 17.46 -22.56
N LEU A 238 -5.99 17.80 -21.67
CA LEU A 238 -5.89 19.10 -20.98
C LEU A 238 -4.87 20.02 -21.65
#